data_AF-A0A8J6GAK9-F1
#
_entry.id   AF-A0A8J6GAK9-F1
#
_cell.length_a   1.000
_cell.length_b   1.000
_cell.length_c   1.000
_cell.angle_alpha   90.00
_cell.angle_beta   90.00
_cell.angle_gamma   90.00
#
_symmetry.space_group_name_H-M   'P 1'
#
loop_
_entity.id
_entity.type
_entity.pdbx_description
1 polymer ?
#
loop_
_entity_poly.entity_id
_entity_poly.type
_entity_poly.pdbx_seq_one_letter_code
_entity_poly.pdbx_strand_id
1 'polypeptide(L)'
;MQYAPNIAHNIIAVALGVEGQAKATVARKMKTTSASIKDVIIWGNISGNNYVDLRKAKVYDYDSAIKGPPGYCHSVLNLIFDSEWVTKEFVMRLRNLSSTGKEFGGILAAHSIATTLKYWYHGSPPGEIVSLGIMSEGQFGIPEGIVFSMPVKFENGTWVVLTDLEGVSLSKQIINWLTDDLIQTPREKLETNNSSNQTKYKGIEIV
;
A
#
# COMPACT_ATOMS: atom_id res chain seq x y z
N MET A 1 -10.78 8.02 15.51
CA MET A 1 -11.26 9.42 15.55
C MET A 1 -12.41 9.62 16.54
N GLN A 2 -13.33 8.66 16.68
CA GLN A 2 -14.46 8.70 17.63
C GLN A 2 -14.11 9.20 19.05
N TYR A 3 -12.95 8.81 19.59
CA TYR A 3 -12.53 9.17 20.96
C TYR A 3 -11.59 10.38 21.03
N ALA A 4 -11.15 10.92 19.89
CA ALA A 4 -10.19 12.02 19.81
C ALA A 4 -10.41 12.83 18.51
N PRO A 5 -11.53 13.57 18.38
CA PRO A 5 -11.90 14.26 17.15
C PRO A 5 -10.95 15.41 16.80
N ASN A 6 -10.41 16.12 17.78
CA ASN A 6 -9.58 17.32 17.53
C ASN A 6 -8.19 17.01 16.94
N ILE A 7 -7.70 15.77 17.08
CA ILE A 7 -6.41 15.33 16.54
C ILE A 7 -6.58 14.28 15.44
N ALA A 8 -7.80 14.11 14.98
CA ALA A 8 -8.21 13.11 14.02
C ALA A 8 -7.25 13.03 12.83
N HIS A 9 -7.00 14.16 12.17
CA HIS A 9 -6.14 14.26 10.98
C HIS A 9 -4.70 13.76 11.22
N ASN A 10 -4.24 13.73 12.48
CA ASN A 10 -2.91 13.28 12.87
C ASN A 10 -2.88 11.79 13.29
N ILE A 11 -3.96 11.04 13.06
CA ILE A 11 -4.01 9.59 13.31
C ILE A 11 -3.91 8.86 11.97
N ILE A 12 -2.81 8.13 11.79
CA ILE A 12 -2.50 7.40 10.56
C ILE A 12 -2.30 5.91 10.85
N ALA A 13 -2.46 5.08 9.83
CA ALA A 13 -2.03 3.69 9.80
C ALA A 13 -0.88 3.51 8.81
N VAL A 14 0.17 2.80 9.23
CA VAL A 14 1.43 2.71 8.48
C VAL A 14 1.37 1.59 7.44
N ALA A 15 1.08 1.95 6.19
CA ALA A 15 0.97 0.99 5.08
C ALA A 15 2.32 0.58 4.48
N LEU A 16 3.41 1.28 4.84
CA LEU A 16 4.73 1.10 4.24
C LEU A 16 5.30 -0.33 4.39
N GLY A 17 4.87 -1.09 5.40
CA GLY A 17 5.27 -2.48 5.55
C GLY A 17 4.71 -3.38 4.44
N VAL A 18 3.42 -3.20 4.10
CA VAL A 18 2.76 -3.92 2.99
C VAL A 18 3.34 -3.45 1.66
N GLU A 19 3.54 -2.15 1.50
CA GLU A 19 4.18 -1.56 0.33
C GLU A 19 5.60 -2.14 0.11
N GLY A 20 6.39 -2.26 1.17
CA GLY A 20 7.74 -2.83 1.12
C GLY A 20 7.76 -4.30 0.70
N GLN A 21 6.78 -5.10 1.14
CA GLN A 21 6.62 -6.49 0.71
C GLN A 21 6.23 -6.60 -0.78
N ALA A 22 5.36 -5.71 -1.26
CA ALA A 22 5.01 -5.61 -2.67
C ALA A 22 6.24 -5.23 -3.52
N LYS A 23 6.97 -4.17 -3.12
CA LYS A 23 8.24 -3.75 -3.75
C LYS A 23 9.26 -4.89 -3.80
N ALA A 24 9.44 -5.62 -2.70
CA ALA A 24 10.35 -6.77 -2.66
C ALA A 24 9.93 -7.90 -3.61
N THR A 25 8.62 -8.13 -3.77
CA THR A 25 8.10 -9.16 -4.68
C THR A 25 8.34 -8.77 -6.14
N VAL A 26 8.10 -7.51 -6.53
CA VAL A 26 8.45 -6.97 -7.85
C VAL A 26 9.95 -7.06 -8.10
N ALA A 27 10.76 -6.57 -7.15
CA ALA A 27 12.20 -6.54 -7.28
C ALA A 27 12.82 -7.92 -7.53
N ARG A 28 12.30 -8.97 -6.88
CA ARG A 28 12.73 -10.36 -7.12
C ARG A 28 12.43 -10.84 -8.54
N LYS A 29 11.27 -10.52 -9.11
CA LYS A 29 10.93 -10.87 -10.51
C LYS A 29 11.84 -10.15 -11.49
N MET A 30 12.13 -8.88 -11.22
CA MET A 30 12.97 -8.04 -12.08
C MET A 30 14.48 -8.22 -11.82
N LYS A 31 14.87 -9.00 -10.81
CA LYS A 31 16.27 -9.19 -10.37
C LYS A 31 16.98 -7.87 -10.03
N THR A 32 16.27 -6.97 -9.35
CA THR A 32 16.79 -5.69 -8.86
C THR A 32 16.63 -5.57 -7.35
N THR A 33 16.98 -4.41 -6.78
CA THR A 33 16.80 -4.11 -5.35
C THR A 33 15.41 -3.55 -5.08
N SER A 34 14.83 -3.83 -3.91
CA SER A 34 13.53 -3.24 -3.54
C SER A 34 13.59 -1.72 -3.40
N ALA A 35 14.76 -1.16 -3.07
CA ALA A 35 14.99 0.28 -2.97
C ALA A 35 14.85 1.00 -4.32
N SER A 36 15.09 0.30 -5.44
CA SER A 36 14.93 0.88 -6.78
C SER A 36 13.48 0.85 -7.28
N ILE A 37 12.56 0.16 -6.58
CA ILE A 37 11.14 0.14 -6.90
C ILE A 37 10.41 1.23 -6.11
N LYS A 38 9.77 2.15 -6.82
CA LYS A 38 9.05 3.31 -6.26
C LYS A 38 7.60 3.32 -6.72
N ASP A 39 6.79 4.14 -6.07
CA ASP A 39 5.43 4.47 -6.49
C ASP A 39 4.47 3.26 -6.59
N VAL A 40 4.65 2.28 -5.70
CA VAL A 40 3.70 1.18 -5.50
C VAL A 40 2.59 1.67 -4.56
N ILE A 41 1.33 1.54 -4.99
CA ILE A 41 0.19 2.03 -4.20
C ILE A 41 -0.54 0.85 -3.57
N ILE A 42 -0.78 0.94 -2.26
CA ILE A 42 -1.57 -0.02 -1.50
C ILE A 42 -2.92 0.62 -1.16
N TRP A 43 -3.99 0.04 -1.68
CA TRP A 43 -5.36 0.46 -1.41
C TRP A 43 -6.04 -0.43 -0.36
N GLY A 44 -6.80 0.16 0.56
CA GLY A 44 -7.69 -0.57 1.46
C GLY A 44 -7.10 -0.91 2.84
N ASN A 45 -7.42 -2.11 3.34
CA ASN A 45 -7.07 -2.53 4.69
C ASN A 45 -5.66 -3.12 4.76
N ILE A 46 -4.72 -2.41 5.40
CA ILE A 46 -3.33 -2.87 5.56
C ILE A 46 -3.18 -4.13 6.43
N SER A 47 -4.23 -4.54 7.13
CA SER A 47 -4.31 -5.77 7.92
C SER A 47 -5.37 -6.73 7.39
N GLY A 48 -5.89 -6.50 6.18
CA GLY A 48 -6.98 -7.26 5.59
C GLY A 48 -7.00 -7.19 4.09
N ASN A 49 -8.19 -7.00 3.52
CA ASN A 49 -8.34 -6.92 2.08
C ASN A 49 -7.62 -5.67 1.58
N ASN A 50 -6.63 -5.89 0.72
CA ASN A 50 -5.88 -4.82 0.09
C ASN A 50 -5.67 -5.10 -1.40
N TYR A 51 -5.53 -4.01 -2.14
CA TYR A 51 -5.30 -4.02 -3.57
C TYR A 51 -3.98 -3.33 -3.86
N VAL A 52 -3.05 -4.08 -4.46
CA VAL A 52 -1.74 -3.58 -4.85
C VAL A 52 -1.83 -3.04 -6.27
N ASP A 53 -1.50 -1.77 -6.44
CA ASP A 53 -1.59 -1.08 -7.72
C ASP A 53 -0.18 -0.72 -8.21
N LEU A 54 0.22 -1.33 -9.32
CA LEU A 54 1.50 -1.18 -9.97
C LEU A 54 1.46 -0.20 -11.15
N ARG A 55 0.31 0.41 -11.46
CA ARG A 55 0.16 1.32 -12.61
C ARG A 55 1.08 2.54 -12.55
N LYS A 56 1.40 3.00 -11.33
CA LYS A 56 2.38 4.07 -11.10
C LYS A 56 3.76 3.58 -10.73
N ALA A 57 3.93 2.27 -10.51
CA ALA A 57 5.17 1.72 -10.02
C ALA A 57 6.30 1.88 -11.06
N LYS A 58 7.44 2.37 -10.57
CA LYS A 58 8.63 2.64 -11.39
C LYS A 58 9.82 1.86 -10.86
N VAL A 59 10.72 1.49 -11.75
CA VAL A 59 12.04 0.97 -11.43
C VAL A 59 13.12 1.97 -11.88
N TYR A 60 13.97 2.37 -10.95
CA TYR A 60 15.16 3.19 -11.19
C TYR A 60 16.39 2.30 -11.35
N ASP A 61 17.42 2.81 -12.02
CA ASP A 61 18.72 2.14 -12.19
C ASP A 61 18.61 0.68 -12.69
N TYR A 62 17.60 0.41 -13.52
CA TYR A 62 17.37 -0.92 -14.06
C TYR A 62 18.40 -1.27 -15.15
N ASP A 63 19.10 -2.38 -14.99
CA ASP A 63 20.07 -2.84 -15.98
C ASP A 63 19.33 -3.40 -17.21
N SER A 64 19.13 -2.53 -18.20
CA SER A 64 18.50 -2.85 -19.47
C SER A 64 19.27 -2.23 -20.63
N ALA A 65 18.89 -2.61 -21.86
CA ALA A 65 19.45 -2.02 -23.08
C ALA A 65 19.17 -0.51 -23.19
N ILE A 66 18.13 0.00 -22.51
CA ILE A 66 17.77 1.42 -22.49
C ILE A 66 18.22 2.01 -21.15
N LYS A 67 19.31 2.78 -21.19
CA LYS A 67 19.83 3.55 -20.06
C LYS A 67 19.55 5.04 -20.31
N GLY A 68 19.11 5.74 -19.28
CA GLY A 68 18.87 7.17 -19.32
C GLY A 68 19.77 7.95 -18.36
N PRO A 69 19.63 9.29 -18.31
CA PRO A 69 20.37 10.12 -17.35
C PRO A 69 20.00 9.78 -15.90
N PRO A 70 20.76 10.29 -14.90
CA PRO A 70 20.40 10.13 -13.50
C PRO A 70 18.94 10.52 -13.22
N GLY A 71 18.21 9.65 -12.53
CA GLY A 71 16.77 9.81 -12.28
C GLY A 71 15.86 9.26 -13.39
N TYR A 72 16.42 8.69 -14.47
CA TYR A 72 15.63 7.95 -15.44
C TYR A 72 15.05 6.67 -14.83
N CYS A 73 13.81 6.37 -15.17
CA CYS A 73 13.08 5.24 -14.64
C CYS A 73 12.22 4.59 -15.72
N HIS A 74 11.89 3.31 -15.50
CA HIS A 74 10.98 2.56 -16.34
C HIS A 74 9.69 2.25 -15.58
N SER A 75 8.57 2.18 -16.29
CA SER A 75 7.34 1.61 -15.74
C SER A 75 7.53 0.11 -15.47
N VAL A 76 7.16 -0.35 -14.27
CA VAL A 76 7.26 -1.76 -13.88
C VAL A 76 6.41 -2.64 -14.81
N LEU A 77 5.17 -2.23 -15.09
CA LEU A 77 4.25 -2.98 -15.95
C LEU A 77 4.72 -3.04 -17.41
N ASN A 78 5.49 -2.05 -17.87
CA ASN A 78 6.07 -2.06 -19.21
C ASN A 78 7.29 -2.98 -19.33
N LEU A 79 7.88 -3.44 -18.22
CA LEU A 79 9.03 -4.34 -18.22
C LEU A 79 8.64 -5.78 -17.90
N ILE A 80 7.55 -5.98 -17.15
CA ILE A 80 7.01 -7.31 -16.84
C ILE A 80 5.95 -7.67 -17.89
N PHE A 81 6.40 -8.24 -19.01
CA PHE A 81 5.54 -8.72 -20.11
C PHE A 81 4.86 -10.07 -19.80
N ASP A 82 4.40 -10.26 -18.57
CA ASP A 82 3.90 -11.53 -18.05
C ASP A 82 2.63 -11.28 -17.22
N SER A 83 1.48 -11.22 -17.91
CA SER A 83 0.19 -10.90 -17.30
C SER A 83 -0.28 -11.96 -16.30
N GLU A 84 0.09 -13.23 -16.52
CA GLU A 84 -0.20 -14.30 -15.58
C GLU A 84 0.62 -14.14 -14.30
N TRP A 85 1.89 -13.74 -14.42
CA TRP A 85 2.69 -13.45 -13.24
C TRP A 85 2.11 -12.27 -12.45
N VAL A 86 1.73 -11.18 -13.12
CA VAL A 86 1.15 -10.01 -12.45
C VAL A 86 -0.15 -10.39 -11.75
N THR A 87 -1.07 -11.07 -12.43
CA THR A 87 -2.43 -11.30 -11.88
C THR A 87 -2.50 -12.46 -10.89
N LYS A 88 -1.66 -13.49 -11.00
CA LYS A 88 -1.73 -14.69 -10.16
C LYS A 88 -0.50 -14.91 -9.30
N GLU A 89 0.68 -15.02 -9.92
CA GLU A 89 1.89 -15.40 -9.16
C GLU A 89 2.31 -14.32 -8.17
N PHE A 90 2.19 -13.05 -8.53
CA PHE A 90 2.52 -11.93 -7.65
C PHE A 90 1.71 -12.02 -6.35
N VAL A 91 0.39 -12.17 -6.47
CA VAL A 91 -0.52 -12.27 -5.32
C VAL A 91 -0.13 -13.43 -4.43
N MET A 92 0.12 -14.61 -5.04
CA MET A 92 0.55 -15.80 -4.30
C MET A 92 1.89 -15.56 -3.57
N ARG A 93 2.88 -14.99 -4.25
CA ARG A 93 4.21 -14.71 -3.69
C ARG A 93 4.15 -13.69 -2.55
N LEU A 94 3.32 -12.65 -2.70
CA LEU A 94 3.12 -11.62 -1.68
C LEU A 94 2.45 -12.21 -0.41
N ARG A 95 1.45 -13.07 -0.58
CA ARG A 95 0.83 -13.82 0.54
C ARG A 95 1.84 -14.70 1.26
N ASN A 96 2.68 -15.42 0.51
CA ASN A 96 3.72 -16.28 1.08
C ASN A 96 4.80 -15.48 1.81
N LEU A 97 5.19 -14.31 1.29
CA LEU A 97 6.16 -13.44 1.97
C LEU A 97 5.61 -12.91 3.30
N SER A 98 4.31 -12.60 3.33
CA SER A 98 3.62 -12.13 4.54
C SER A 98 3.52 -13.22 5.61
N SER A 99 3.35 -14.49 5.21
CA SER A 99 3.28 -15.62 6.15
C SER A 99 4.66 -16.04 6.68
N THR A 100 5.65 -16.15 5.79
CA THR A 100 7.03 -16.57 6.12
C THR A 100 7.83 -15.47 6.83
N GLY A 101 7.52 -14.21 6.58
CA GLY A 101 8.18 -13.06 7.20
C GLY A 101 7.74 -12.78 8.65
N LYS A 102 6.88 -13.61 9.26
CA LYS A 102 6.36 -13.40 10.62
C LYS A 102 7.46 -13.28 11.68
N GLU A 103 8.53 -14.08 11.57
CA GLU A 103 9.65 -14.06 12.54
C GLU A 103 10.41 -12.73 12.53
N PHE A 104 10.40 -12.01 11.39
CA PHE A 104 11.04 -10.70 11.24
C PHE A 104 10.04 -9.54 11.21
N GLY A 105 8.76 -9.80 11.51
CA GLY A 105 7.68 -8.82 11.41
C GLY A 105 7.91 -7.57 12.26
N GLY A 106 8.54 -7.72 13.43
CA GLY A 106 8.89 -6.59 14.30
C GLY A 106 9.89 -5.61 13.68
N ILE A 107 10.91 -6.12 12.98
CA ILE A 107 11.91 -5.27 12.32
C ILE A 107 11.28 -4.51 11.15
N LEU A 108 10.45 -5.18 10.34
CA LEU A 108 9.73 -4.55 9.24
C LEU A 108 8.79 -3.45 9.76
N ALA A 109 8.04 -3.72 10.83
CA ALA A 109 7.16 -2.74 11.45
C ALA A 109 7.95 -1.52 11.98
N ALA A 110 9.05 -1.75 12.70
CA ALA A 110 9.90 -0.68 13.23
C ALA A 110 10.48 0.19 12.10
N HIS A 111 11.01 -0.43 11.04
CA HIS A 111 11.52 0.29 9.87
C HIS A 111 10.42 1.10 9.17
N SER A 112 9.23 0.53 9.03
CA SER A 112 8.09 1.19 8.40
C SER A 112 7.66 2.42 9.19
N ILE A 113 7.53 2.28 10.52
CA ILE A 113 7.16 3.39 11.41
C ILE A 113 8.24 4.48 11.36
N ALA A 114 9.52 4.13 11.53
CA ALA A 114 10.62 5.08 11.52
C ALA A 114 10.69 5.86 10.19
N THR A 115 10.48 5.17 9.07
CA THR A 115 10.50 5.81 7.74
C THR A 115 9.30 6.71 7.53
N THR A 116 8.09 6.29 7.91
CA THR A 116 6.89 7.13 7.84
C THR A 116 7.04 8.38 8.71
N LEU A 117 7.56 8.27 9.93
CA LEU A 117 7.84 9.44 10.78
C LEU A 117 8.90 10.36 10.17
N LYS A 118 9.96 9.79 9.56
CA LYS A 118 10.98 10.56 8.85
C LYS A 118 10.37 11.36 7.70
N TYR A 119 9.55 10.73 6.88
CA TYR A 119 8.86 11.39 5.76
C TYR A 119 7.87 12.43 6.25
N TRP A 120 7.14 12.15 7.32
CA TRP A 120 6.24 13.13 7.89
C TRP A 120 6.99 14.39 8.34
N TYR A 121 8.13 14.23 9.02
CA TYR A 121 8.89 15.38 9.53
C TYR A 121 9.66 16.14 8.43
N HIS A 122 10.28 15.43 7.48
CA HIS A 122 11.19 16.04 6.50
C HIS A 122 10.59 16.17 5.08
N GLY A 123 9.41 15.64 4.85
CA GLY A 123 8.87 15.38 3.51
C GLY A 123 9.33 14.03 2.95
N SER A 124 8.50 13.45 2.08
CA SER A 124 8.90 12.31 1.24
C SER A 124 9.81 12.78 0.11
N PRO A 125 10.61 11.89 -0.52
CA PRO A 125 11.41 12.29 -1.66
C PRO A 125 10.55 12.95 -2.75
N PRO A 126 11.05 13.99 -3.45
CA PRO A 126 10.26 14.73 -4.42
C PRO A 126 9.67 13.82 -5.51
N GLY A 127 8.36 13.90 -5.70
CA GLY A 127 7.64 13.12 -6.71
C GLY A 127 7.40 11.65 -6.37
N GLU A 128 7.84 11.15 -5.20
CA GLU A 128 7.54 9.79 -4.77
C GLU A 128 6.14 9.70 -4.15
N ILE A 129 5.43 8.63 -4.52
CA ILE A 129 4.14 8.25 -3.95
C ILE A 129 4.38 7.30 -2.78
N VAL A 130 3.72 7.55 -1.66
CA VAL A 130 3.75 6.70 -0.46
C VAL A 130 2.34 6.24 -0.14
N SER A 131 2.17 4.98 0.25
CA SER A 131 0.88 4.48 0.74
C SER A 131 0.70 4.84 2.22
N LEU A 132 -0.45 5.41 2.57
CA LEU A 132 -0.76 5.78 3.95
C LEU A 132 -2.21 5.48 4.28
N GLY A 133 -2.45 4.82 5.42
CA GLY A 133 -3.79 4.66 5.96
C GLY A 133 -4.23 5.94 6.65
N ILE A 134 -5.24 6.58 6.11
CA ILE A 134 -5.82 7.82 6.65
C ILE A 134 -7.32 7.68 6.73
N MET A 135 -7.98 8.56 7.49
CA MET A 135 -9.44 8.59 7.42
C MET A 135 -9.87 9.14 6.07
N SER A 136 -10.74 8.39 5.41
CA SER A 136 -11.37 8.84 4.18
C SER A 136 -12.30 10.03 4.45
N GLU A 137 -12.19 11.03 3.57
CA GLU A 137 -13.05 12.21 3.44
C GLU A 137 -13.81 12.17 2.10
N GLY A 138 -14.02 10.98 1.53
CA GLY A 138 -14.74 10.81 0.26
C GLY A 138 -13.84 10.69 -0.97
N GLN A 139 -12.51 10.72 -0.79
CA GLN A 139 -11.56 10.66 -1.91
C GLN A 139 -11.76 9.37 -2.72
N PHE A 140 -11.61 9.45 -4.05
CA PHE A 140 -11.80 8.32 -4.97
C PHE A 140 -13.16 7.62 -4.88
N GLY A 141 -14.17 8.23 -4.25
CA GLY A 141 -15.48 7.60 -4.00
C GLY A 141 -15.46 6.58 -2.85
N ILE A 142 -14.42 6.61 -2.01
CA ILE A 142 -14.32 5.78 -0.79
C ILE A 142 -15.25 6.40 0.27
N PRO A 143 -16.06 5.60 0.99
CA PRO A 143 -16.93 6.12 2.06
C PRO A 143 -16.15 6.93 3.10
N GLU A 144 -16.77 7.99 3.62
CA GLU A 144 -16.17 8.80 4.69
C GLU A 144 -16.10 8.04 6.02
N GLY A 145 -15.15 8.41 6.88
CA GLY A 145 -15.12 7.93 8.27
C GLY A 145 -14.55 6.53 8.47
N ILE A 146 -13.94 5.94 7.43
CA ILE A 146 -13.13 4.71 7.54
C ILE A 146 -11.65 5.00 7.34
N VAL A 147 -10.78 4.29 8.09
CA VAL A 147 -9.34 4.35 7.87
C VAL A 147 -8.99 3.45 6.68
N PHE A 148 -8.48 4.06 5.61
CA PHE A 148 -8.26 3.41 4.32
C PHE A 148 -6.88 3.80 3.79
N SER A 149 -6.09 2.82 3.33
CA SER A 149 -4.79 3.07 2.69
C SER A 149 -4.99 3.64 1.29
N MET A 150 -4.34 4.76 0.98
CA MET A 150 -4.42 5.43 -0.31
C MET A 150 -3.11 6.21 -0.61
N PRO A 151 -2.87 6.66 -1.86
CA PRO A 151 -1.62 7.32 -2.21
C PRO A 151 -1.55 8.74 -1.66
N VAL A 152 -0.44 9.04 -0.99
CA VAL A 152 -0.13 10.37 -0.46
C VAL A 152 1.29 10.78 -0.85
N LYS A 153 1.56 12.08 -0.70
CA LYS A 153 2.91 12.62 -0.54
C LYS A 153 3.04 13.25 0.84
N PHE A 154 4.23 13.21 1.44
CA PHE A 154 4.52 13.99 2.63
C PHE A 154 5.23 15.28 2.23
N GLU A 155 4.72 16.42 2.69
CA GLU A 155 5.30 17.73 2.45
C GLU A 155 5.01 18.68 3.61
N ASN A 156 5.96 19.56 3.94
CA ASN A 156 5.79 20.63 4.94
C ASN A 156 5.26 20.17 6.31
N GLY A 157 5.71 19.01 6.81
CA GLY A 157 5.26 18.49 8.10
C GLY A 157 3.85 17.87 8.08
N THR A 158 3.25 17.69 6.91
CA THR A 158 1.93 17.08 6.71
C THR A 158 1.96 16.06 5.56
N TRP A 159 0.81 15.45 5.29
CA TRP A 159 0.57 14.59 4.14
C TRP A 159 -0.57 15.15 3.28
N VAL A 160 -0.54 14.88 1.98
CA VAL A 160 -1.56 15.28 1.01
C VAL A 160 -1.93 14.07 0.15
N VAL A 161 -3.23 13.80 0.03
CA VAL A 161 -3.75 12.73 -0.84
C VAL A 161 -3.56 13.12 -2.30
N LEU A 162 -3.01 12.21 -3.10
CA LEU A 162 -2.76 12.43 -4.52
C LEU A 162 -3.97 11.99 -5.36
N THR A 163 -5.01 12.83 -5.42
CA THR A 163 -6.26 12.51 -6.12
C THR A 163 -6.21 12.67 -7.65
N ASP A 164 -5.19 13.35 -8.17
CA ASP A 164 -5.02 13.73 -9.57
C ASP A 164 -4.05 12.80 -10.35
N LEU A 165 -3.88 11.56 -9.87
CA LEU A 165 -3.02 10.58 -10.52
C LEU A 165 -3.64 10.05 -11.83
N GLU A 166 -3.10 10.48 -12.98
CA GLU A 166 -3.55 10.01 -14.29
C GLU A 166 -3.53 8.48 -14.41
N GLY A 167 -4.59 7.87 -14.95
CA GLY A 167 -4.64 6.42 -15.15
C GLY A 167 -4.80 5.59 -13.87
N VAL A 168 -4.96 6.24 -12.71
CA VAL A 168 -5.26 5.59 -11.43
C VAL A 168 -6.72 5.79 -11.10
N SER A 169 -7.48 4.71 -11.12
CA SER A 169 -8.88 4.68 -10.68
C SER A 169 -9.21 3.28 -10.16
N LEU A 170 -10.10 3.22 -9.16
CA LEU A 170 -10.65 1.97 -8.66
C LEU A 170 -12.07 1.80 -9.21
N SER A 171 -12.40 0.57 -9.61
CA SER A 171 -13.78 0.26 -9.99
C SER A 171 -14.66 0.27 -8.74
N LYS A 172 -15.96 0.56 -8.91
CA LYS A 172 -16.92 0.49 -7.79
C LYS A 172 -16.93 -0.88 -7.10
N GLN A 173 -16.70 -1.96 -7.87
CA GLN A 173 -16.63 -3.31 -7.33
C GLN A 173 -15.42 -3.48 -6.39
N ILE A 174 -14.24 -3.00 -6.80
CA ILE A 174 -13.03 -3.05 -5.97
C ILE A 174 -13.18 -2.19 -4.72
N ILE A 175 -13.73 -0.97 -4.86
CA ILE A 175 -13.99 -0.10 -3.71
C ILE A 175 -14.88 -0.82 -2.71
N ASN A 176 -16.04 -1.33 -3.15
CA ASN A 176 -16.97 -2.04 -2.27
C ASN A 176 -16.30 -3.23 -1.57
N TRP A 177 -15.54 -4.05 -2.30
CA TRP A 177 -14.83 -5.20 -1.73
C TRP A 177 -13.81 -4.81 -0.64
N LEU A 178 -13.05 -3.73 -0.87
CA LEU A 178 -12.09 -3.20 0.11
C LEU A 178 -12.79 -2.59 1.33
N THR A 179 -13.88 -1.85 1.11
CA THR A 179 -14.61 -1.15 2.18
C THR A 179 -15.43 -2.10 3.03
N ASP A 180 -15.99 -3.16 2.44
CA ASP A 180 -16.77 -4.16 3.17
C ASP A 180 -15.93 -4.86 4.24
N ASP A 181 -14.68 -5.20 3.94
CA ASP A 181 -13.74 -5.76 4.92
C ASP A 181 -13.49 -4.81 6.11
N LEU A 182 -13.35 -3.51 5.83
CA LEU A 182 -13.13 -2.48 6.85
C LEU A 182 -14.37 -2.19 7.70
N ILE A 183 -15.56 -2.32 7.13
CA ILE A 183 -16.84 -2.10 7.83
C ILE A 183 -17.23 -3.33 8.66
N GLN A 184 -16.95 -4.53 8.15
CA GLN A 184 -17.25 -5.79 8.83
C GLN A 184 -16.27 -6.09 9.95
N THR A 185 -14.98 -5.80 9.80
CA THR A 185 -13.95 -6.10 10.83
C THR A 185 -14.29 -5.52 12.22
N PRO A 186 -14.72 -4.25 12.37
CA PRO A 186 -15.15 -3.71 13.65
C PRO A 186 -16.39 -4.40 14.22
N ARG A 187 -17.37 -4.75 13.37
CA ARG A 187 -18.60 -5.44 13.77
C ARG A 187 -18.31 -6.85 14.28
N GLU A 188 -17.50 -7.62 13.54
CA GLU A 188 -17.09 -8.96 13.93
C GLU A 188 -16.28 -8.94 15.24
N LYS A 189 -15.35 -7.99 15.43
CA LYS A 189 -14.59 -7.89 16.69
C LYS A 189 -15.47 -7.59 17.91
N LEU A 190 -16.53 -6.79 17.73
CA LEU A 190 -17.51 -6.53 18.79
C LEU A 190 -18.34 -7.79 19.12
N GLU A 191 -18.62 -8.63 18.13
CA GLU A 191 -19.36 -9.89 18.29
C GLU A 191 -18.48 -11.03 18.85
N THR A 192 -17.22 -11.17 18.40
CA THR A 192 -16.27 -12.21 18.84
C THR A 192 -15.68 -11.97 20.23
N ASN A 193 -15.85 -10.78 20.81
CA ASN A 193 -15.57 -10.59 22.24
C ASN A 193 -16.49 -11.45 23.13
N ASN A 194 -17.48 -12.16 22.55
CA ASN A 194 -18.32 -13.18 23.21
C ASN A 194 -18.07 -14.63 22.76
N SER A 195 -17.17 -14.92 21.82
CA SER A 195 -16.85 -16.30 21.43
C SER A 195 -15.58 -16.44 20.56
N SER A 196 -14.86 -17.53 20.82
CA SER A 196 -13.51 -17.87 20.37
C SER A 196 -13.21 -17.73 18.87
N ASN A 197 -12.01 -17.19 18.60
CA ASN A 197 -11.35 -16.92 17.33
C ASN A 197 -11.57 -17.93 16.19
N GLN A 198 -12.11 -17.44 15.07
CA GLN A 198 -11.91 -18.02 13.74
C GLN A 198 -11.60 -16.89 12.74
N THR A 199 -10.34 -16.76 12.33
CA THR A 199 -9.92 -15.75 11.35
C THR A 199 -10.34 -16.19 9.95
N LYS A 200 -11.38 -15.56 9.40
CA LYS A 200 -11.80 -15.70 8.00
C LYS A 200 -10.69 -15.12 7.09
N TYR A 201 -10.31 -15.86 6.04
CA TYR A 201 -9.17 -15.52 5.18
C TYR A 201 -9.39 -14.19 4.43
N LYS A 202 -8.49 -13.23 4.67
CA LYS A 202 -8.38 -11.92 4.00
C LYS A 202 -7.63 -12.05 2.67
N GLY A 203 -8.10 -11.36 1.63
CA GLY A 203 -7.61 -11.46 0.25
C GLY A 203 -6.66 -10.33 -0.16
N ILE A 204 -5.80 -10.61 -1.13
CA ILE A 204 -4.98 -9.61 -1.83
C ILE A 204 -5.35 -9.67 -3.31
N GLU A 205 -5.59 -8.50 -3.91
CA GLU A 205 -5.79 -8.31 -5.36
C GLU A 205 -4.71 -7.39 -5.94
N ILE A 206 -4.54 -7.39 -7.27
CA ILE A 206 -3.50 -6.60 -7.97
C ILE A 206 -3.97 -6.12 -9.35
N VAL A 207 -3.47 -4.96 -9.78
CA VAL A 207 -3.36 -4.50 -11.17
C VAL A 207 -2.03 -3.81 -11.42
#